data_AF-A0A524PC32-F1
#
_entry.id   AF-A0A524PC32-F1
#
_cell.length_a   1.000
_cell.length_b   1.000
_cell.length_c   1.000
_cell.angle_alpha   90.00
_cell.angle_beta   90.00
_cell.angle_gamma   90.00
#
_symmetry.space_group_name_H-M   'P 1'
#
loop_
_entity.id
_entity.type
_entity.pdbx_description
1 polymer ?
#
loop_
_entity_poly.entity_id
_entity_poly.type
_entity_poly.pdbx_seq_one_letter_code
_entity_poly.pdbx_strand_id
1 'polypeptide(L)'
;MIDKFKGFFLVLLVVLLSAVFALQFGGGQAEGCAAGGTTYLARVYDQTLSKGDFEAAYAVANFGRLPEETQRSMRLPELVLDGLIDRTLLARQAREVGFDIGQEEVMTRFVNDGIILLSLGVGAPPMLPQGEIPVSFTDKDGAFNKDLAERYIQNGLRRSVGEFADAQVAEYLAVQMRQ
;
A
#
# COMPACT_ATOMS: atom_id res chain seq x y z
N MET A 1 38.45 -42.85 6.42
CA MET A 1 37.38 -43.14 5.43
C MET A 1 36.04 -42.53 5.83
N ILE A 2 35.69 -42.53 7.13
CA ILE A 2 34.43 -41.99 7.68
C ILE A 2 34.27 -40.47 7.43
N ASP A 3 35.33 -39.67 7.50
CA ASP A 3 35.22 -38.20 7.30
C ASP A 3 34.96 -37.79 5.84
N LYS A 4 35.47 -38.55 4.87
CA LYS A 4 35.13 -38.36 3.45
C LYS A 4 33.67 -38.71 3.16
N PHE A 5 33.14 -39.73 3.87
CA PHE A 5 31.74 -40.15 3.77
C PHE A 5 30.79 -39.11 4.40
N LYS A 6 31.17 -38.54 5.55
CA LYS A 6 30.45 -37.42 6.18
C LYS A 6 30.46 -36.16 5.32
N GLY A 7 31.61 -35.82 4.74
CA GLY A 7 31.74 -34.69 3.81
C GLY A 7 30.88 -34.86 2.55
N PHE A 8 30.87 -36.06 1.98
CA PHE A 8 30.02 -36.39 0.84
C PHE A 8 28.53 -36.26 1.18
N PHE A 9 28.10 -36.80 2.32
CA PHE A 9 26.71 -36.68 2.79
C PHE A 9 26.30 -35.23 3.06
N LEU A 10 27.20 -34.41 3.60
CA LEU A 10 26.91 -33.00 3.87
C LEU A 10 26.76 -32.19 2.58
N VAL A 11 27.65 -32.41 1.61
CA VAL A 11 27.55 -31.78 0.28
C VAL A 11 26.26 -32.22 -0.42
N LEU A 12 25.94 -33.52 -0.39
CA LEU A 12 24.70 -34.06 -0.95
C LEU A 12 23.47 -33.39 -0.30
N LEU A 13 23.47 -33.23 1.03
CA LEU A 13 22.37 -32.63 1.77
C LEU A 13 22.21 -31.13 1.47
N VAL A 14 23.31 -30.39 1.35
CA VAL A 14 23.29 -28.96 0.97
C VAL A 14 22.79 -28.77 -0.47
N VAL A 15 23.20 -29.65 -1.39
CA VAL A 15 22.72 -29.62 -2.79
C VAL A 15 21.23 -29.97 -2.86
N LEU A 16 20.77 -30.97 -2.09
CA LEU A 16 19.35 -31.32 -2.00
C LEU A 16 18.51 -30.17 -1.44
N LEU A 17 18.96 -29.52 -0.36
CA LEU A 17 18.29 -28.34 0.19
C LEU A 17 18.26 -27.20 -0.83
N SER A 18 19.39 -26.88 -1.46
CA SER A 18 19.47 -25.83 -2.49
C SER A 18 18.57 -26.14 -3.70
N ALA A 19 18.46 -27.41 -4.09
CA ALA A 19 17.58 -27.86 -5.17
C ALA A 19 16.10 -27.71 -4.81
N VAL A 20 15.71 -28.02 -3.56
CA VAL A 20 14.36 -27.73 -3.07
C VAL A 20 14.10 -26.22 -3.11
N PHE A 21 15.06 -25.41 -2.68
CA PHE A 21 14.91 -23.95 -2.78
C PHE A 21 14.76 -23.48 -4.24
N ALA A 22 15.53 -24.02 -5.18
CA ALA A 22 15.44 -23.66 -6.60
C ALA A 22 14.15 -24.17 -7.27
N LEU A 23 13.65 -25.35 -6.90
CA LEU A 23 12.43 -25.92 -7.48
C LEU A 23 11.16 -25.33 -6.86
N GLN A 24 11.19 -25.01 -5.57
CA GLN A 24 10.04 -24.50 -4.83
C GLN A 24 9.99 -22.96 -4.79
N PHE A 25 11.12 -22.27 -4.94
CA PHE A 25 11.21 -20.80 -5.03
C PHE A 25 11.76 -20.26 -6.36
N GLY A 26 12.18 -21.09 -7.32
CA GLY A 26 12.74 -20.65 -8.61
C GLY A 26 11.92 -21.01 -9.87
N GLY A 27 10.84 -21.81 -9.73
CA GLY A 27 9.81 -21.96 -10.77
C GLY A 27 8.68 -20.95 -10.61
N GLY A 28 7.70 -20.89 -11.53
CA GLY A 28 6.60 -19.90 -11.59
C GLY A 28 5.72 -19.70 -10.33
N GLN A 29 6.02 -20.42 -9.24
CA GLN A 29 5.53 -20.12 -7.90
C GLN A 29 6.23 -18.89 -7.27
N ALA A 30 7.38 -18.47 -7.80
CA ALA A 30 8.04 -17.21 -7.47
C ALA A 30 7.24 -15.97 -7.92
N GLU A 31 6.43 -16.10 -8.98
CA GLU A 31 5.47 -15.04 -9.36
C GLU A 31 4.38 -14.85 -8.31
N GLY A 32 4.15 -15.83 -7.41
CA GLY A 32 3.15 -15.74 -6.35
C GLY A 32 3.69 -15.28 -4.99
N CYS A 33 4.97 -15.52 -4.68
CA CYS A 33 5.57 -15.15 -3.39
C CYS A 33 6.47 -13.90 -3.46
N ALA A 34 6.97 -13.51 -4.63
CA ALA A 34 7.60 -12.20 -4.84
C ALA A 34 6.57 -11.13 -5.25
N ALA A 35 5.38 -11.53 -5.70
CA ALA A 35 4.21 -10.66 -5.78
C ALA A 35 3.57 -10.53 -4.39
N GLY A 36 4.27 -9.89 -3.46
CA GLY A 36 3.61 -9.35 -2.28
C GLY A 36 2.60 -8.30 -2.74
N GLY A 37 1.35 -8.68 -2.99
CA GLY A 37 0.23 -7.73 -3.07
C GLY A 37 -0.76 -7.79 -4.24
N THR A 38 -0.71 -8.75 -5.16
CA THR A 38 -1.60 -8.69 -6.36
C THR A 38 -2.85 -9.57 -6.26
N THR A 39 -3.47 -9.68 -5.07
CA THR A 39 -4.88 -10.10 -5.06
C THR A 39 -5.71 -8.95 -5.64
N TYR A 40 -6.27 -9.19 -6.81
CA TYR A 40 -7.12 -8.26 -7.53
C TYR A 40 -8.45 -8.05 -6.80
N LEU A 41 -8.81 -6.79 -6.51
CA LEU A 41 -10.10 -6.45 -5.92
C LEU A 41 -11.09 -5.92 -6.96
N ALA A 42 -10.65 -4.99 -7.80
CA ALA A 42 -11.48 -4.36 -8.83
C ALA A 42 -10.62 -3.79 -9.97
N ARG A 43 -11.24 -3.53 -11.12
CA ARG A 43 -10.63 -2.82 -12.27
C ARG A 43 -11.53 -1.68 -12.64
N VAL A 44 -10.93 -0.51 -12.72
CA VAL A 44 -11.59 0.73 -13.11
C VAL A 44 -10.88 1.18 -14.38
N TYR A 45 -11.51 0.92 -15.53
CA TYR A 45 -10.89 1.06 -16.85
C TYR A 45 -9.59 0.25 -17.00
N ASP A 46 -8.48 0.94 -17.19
CA ASP A 46 -7.13 0.41 -17.37
C ASP A 46 -6.36 0.27 -16.04
N GLN A 47 -6.91 0.79 -14.95
CA GLN A 47 -6.29 0.72 -13.62
C GLN A 47 -6.84 -0.46 -12.81
N THR A 48 -5.93 -1.17 -12.17
CA THR A 48 -6.25 -2.29 -11.28
C THR A 48 -6.12 -1.85 -9.84
N LEU A 49 -7.16 -2.04 -9.04
CA LEU A 49 -7.14 -1.86 -7.60
C LEU A 49 -6.74 -3.17 -6.93
N SER A 50 -5.63 -3.14 -6.21
CA SER A 50 -5.09 -4.28 -5.50
C SER A 50 -5.63 -4.37 -4.08
N LYS A 51 -5.52 -5.56 -3.48
CA LYS A 51 -5.76 -5.75 -2.04
C LYS A 51 -4.83 -4.90 -1.18
N GLY A 52 -3.60 -4.65 -1.64
CA GLY A 52 -2.66 -3.76 -0.95
C GLY A 52 -3.16 -2.33 -0.86
N ASP A 53 -3.79 -1.81 -1.92
CA ASP A 53 -4.36 -0.45 -1.92
C ASP A 53 -5.52 -0.33 -0.93
N PHE A 54 -6.38 -1.34 -0.89
CA PHE A 54 -7.45 -1.44 0.12
C PHE A 54 -6.91 -1.52 1.55
N GLU A 55 -5.97 -2.44 1.81
CA GLU A 55 -5.41 -2.61 3.16
C GLU A 55 -4.67 -1.36 3.64
N ALA A 56 -3.96 -0.67 2.74
CA ALA A 56 -3.30 0.60 3.07
C ALA A 56 -4.30 1.70 3.40
N ALA A 57 -5.34 1.90 2.59
CA ALA A 57 -6.40 2.88 2.88
C ALA A 57 -7.13 2.57 4.20
N TYR A 58 -7.43 1.30 4.45
CA TYR A 58 -8.05 0.82 5.69
C TYR A 58 -7.16 1.07 6.91
N ALA A 59 -5.83 0.93 6.75
CA ALA A 59 -4.84 1.17 7.79
C ALA A 59 -4.65 2.67 8.07
N VAL A 60 -4.61 3.53 7.04
CA VAL A 60 -4.56 5.00 7.20
C VAL A 60 -5.78 5.49 7.97
N ALA A 61 -6.98 4.98 7.63
CA ALA A 61 -8.21 5.27 8.35
C ALA A 61 -8.25 4.68 9.78
N ASN A 62 -7.28 3.84 10.13
CA ASN A 62 -7.19 3.15 11.42
C ASN A 62 -8.45 2.31 11.76
N PHE A 63 -9.21 1.89 10.75
CA PHE A 63 -10.47 1.17 10.91
C PHE A 63 -10.29 -0.23 11.49
N GLY A 64 -9.10 -0.83 11.31
CA GLY A 64 -8.76 -2.14 11.90
C GLY A 64 -8.77 -2.17 13.44
N ARG A 65 -8.76 -1.01 14.11
CA ARG A 65 -8.86 -0.92 15.58
C ARG A 65 -10.29 -0.91 16.10
N LEU A 66 -11.28 -0.71 15.23
CA LEU A 66 -12.69 -0.67 15.62
C LEU A 66 -13.22 -2.10 15.85
N PRO A 67 -14.25 -2.30 16.69
CA PRO A 67 -14.90 -3.60 16.82
C PRO A 67 -15.48 -4.07 15.47
N GLU A 68 -15.42 -5.38 15.18
CA GLU A 68 -15.92 -5.92 13.89
C GLU A 68 -17.40 -5.60 13.63
N GLU A 69 -18.24 -5.62 14.66
CA GLU A 69 -19.65 -5.26 14.56
C GLU A 69 -19.84 -3.81 14.09
N THR A 70 -19.02 -2.90 14.60
CA THR A 70 -18.98 -1.49 14.19
C THR A 70 -18.51 -1.36 12.75
N GLN A 71 -17.47 -2.10 12.35
CA GLN A 71 -16.96 -2.09 10.97
C GLN A 71 -18.04 -2.55 9.97
N ARG A 72 -18.77 -3.62 10.30
CA ARG A 72 -19.84 -4.19 9.45
C ARG A 72 -21.09 -3.31 9.42
N SER A 73 -21.54 -2.81 10.57
CA SER A 73 -22.73 -1.96 10.64
C SER A 73 -22.56 -0.64 9.89
N MET A 74 -21.36 -0.06 9.92
CA MET A 74 -21.02 1.14 9.15
C MET A 74 -20.57 0.84 7.72
N ARG A 75 -20.42 -0.43 7.34
CA ARG A 75 -19.99 -0.87 6.00
C ARG A 75 -18.65 -0.24 5.60
N LEU A 76 -17.70 -0.18 6.54
CA LEU A 76 -16.40 0.45 6.34
C LEU A 76 -15.60 -0.15 5.17
N PRO A 77 -15.58 -1.48 4.97
CA PRO A 77 -14.93 -2.06 3.80
C PRO A 77 -15.50 -1.53 2.49
N GLU A 78 -16.83 -1.41 2.38
CA GLU A 78 -17.47 -0.87 1.19
C GLU A 78 -17.13 0.61 0.98
N LEU A 79 -17.16 1.42 2.04
CA LEU A 79 -16.80 2.84 1.94
C LEU A 79 -15.34 3.05 1.48
N VAL A 80 -14.41 2.20 1.91
CA VAL A 80 -13.01 2.26 1.46
C VAL A 80 -12.89 1.83 0.00
N LEU A 81 -13.55 0.74 -0.40
CA LEU A 81 -13.51 0.27 -1.78
C LEU A 81 -14.14 1.29 -2.74
N ASP A 82 -15.30 1.82 -2.39
CA ASP A 82 -15.99 2.86 -3.16
C ASP A 82 -15.11 4.12 -3.26
N GLY A 83 -14.46 4.52 -2.17
CA GLY A 83 -13.52 5.64 -2.16
C GLY A 83 -12.34 5.45 -3.12
N LEU A 84 -11.76 4.24 -3.17
CA LEU A 84 -10.68 3.92 -4.11
C LEU A 84 -11.15 3.95 -5.56
N ILE A 85 -12.37 3.47 -5.84
CA ILE A 85 -12.99 3.51 -7.17
C ILE A 85 -13.23 4.96 -7.60
N ASP A 86 -13.90 5.74 -6.75
CA ASP A 86 -14.21 7.16 -6.99
C ASP A 86 -12.94 7.97 -7.24
N ARG A 87 -11.92 7.76 -6.40
CA ARG A 87 -10.60 8.39 -6.55
C ARG A 87 -9.99 8.03 -7.90
N THR A 88 -10.03 6.77 -8.32
CA THR A 88 -9.46 6.36 -9.61
C THR A 88 -10.20 6.98 -10.79
N LEU A 89 -11.53 7.07 -10.73
CA LEU A 89 -12.34 7.75 -11.75
C LEU A 89 -12.00 9.24 -11.85
N LEU A 90 -11.94 9.92 -10.70
CA LEU A 90 -11.63 11.35 -10.64
C LEU A 90 -10.20 11.66 -11.05
N ALA A 91 -9.22 10.87 -10.60
CA ALA A 91 -7.82 11.04 -10.99
C ALA A 91 -7.62 10.87 -12.50
N ARG A 92 -8.37 9.95 -13.12
CA ARG A 92 -8.38 9.81 -14.57
C ARG A 92 -8.95 11.05 -15.24
N GLN A 93 -10.12 11.53 -14.81
CA GLN A 93 -10.74 12.73 -15.36
C GLN A 93 -9.83 13.95 -15.21
N ALA A 94 -9.12 14.08 -14.09
CA ALA A 94 -8.16 15.15 -13.83
C ALA A 94 -7.07 15.19 -14.92
N ARG A 95 -6.49 14.02 -15.23
CA ARG A 95 -5.49 13.90 -16.30
C ARG A 95 -6.07 14.23 -17.67
N GLU A 96 -7.30 13.79 -17.94
CA GLU A 96 -7.98 14.09 -19.22
C GLU A 96 -8.22 15.58 -19.43
N VAL A 97 -8.44 16.36 -18.35
CA VAL A 97 -8.61 17.82 -18.43
C VAL A 97 -7.31 18.61 -18.23
N GLY A 98 -6.17 17.92 -18.11
CA GLY A 98 -4.84 18.53 -18.11
C GLY A 98 -4.20 18.77 -16.73
N PHE A 99 -4.76 18.25 -15.65
CA PHE A 99 -4.07 18.22 -14.36
C PHE A 99 -2.99 17.15 -14.34
N ASP A 100 -1.82 17.52 -13.83
CA ASP A 100 -0.69 16.61 -13.64
C ASP A 100 0.05 16.95 -12.34
N ILE A 101 0.57 15.92 -11.67
CA ILE A 101 1.43 16.07 -10.51
C ILE A 101 2.38 14.86 -10.42
N GLY A 102 3.65 15.12 -10.14
CA GLY A 102 4.66 14.08 -9.99
C GLY A 102 4.68 13.47 -8.59
N GLN A 103 5.26 12.26 -8.48
CA GLN A 103 5.51 11.60 -7.20
C GLN A 103 6.35 12.47 -6.25
N GLU A 104 7.36 13.18 -6.76
CA GLU A 104 8.23 14.04 -5.95
C GLU A 104 7.45 15.15 -5.24
N GLU A 105 6.49 15.77 -5.92
CA GLU A 105 5.71 16.87 -5.34
C GLU A 105 4.79 16.36 -4.23
N VAL A 106 4.06 15.24 -4.46
CA VAL A 106 3.20 14.68 -3.41
C VAL A 106 4.01 14.15 -2.22
N MET A 107 5.18 13.58 -2.47
CA MET A 107 6.07 13.13 -1.39
C MET A 107 6.64 14.30 -0.60
N THR A 108 6.91 15.43 -1.25
CA THR A 108 7.34 16.66 -0.58
C THR A 108 6.26 17.16 0.39
N ARG A 109 4.99 17.14 -0.01
CA ARG A 109 3.85 17.49 0.87
C ARG A 109 3.72 16.52 2.03
N PHE A 110 3.80 15.21 1.76
CA PHE A 110 3.77 14.19 2.82
C PHE A 110 4.89 14.40 3.86
N VAL A 111 6.10 14.72 3.42
CA VAL A 111 7.27 14.96 4.29
C VAL A 111 7.16 16.27 5.08
N ASN A 112 6.77 17.36 4.41
CA ASN A 112 6.79 18.70 4.99
C ASN A 112 5.54 19.01 5.81
N ASP A 113 4.37 18.60 5.31
CA ASP A 113 3.08 18.93 5.90
C ASP A 113 2.60 17.82 6.83
N GLY A 114 3.19 16.60 6.72
CA GLY A 114 2.75 15.45 7.51
C GLY A 114 1.33 15.05 7.17
N ILE A 115 0.96 15.08 5.89
CA ILE A 115 -0.41 14.81 5.43
C ILE A 115 -0.43 13.60 4.52
N ILE A 116 -1.38 12.70 4.77
CA ILE A 116 -1.79 11.65 3.84
C ILE A 116 -3.20 11.99 3.36
N LEU A 117 -3.40 12.05 2.06
CA LEU A 117 -4.73 12.16 1.49
C LEU A 117 -5.40 10.79 1.48
N LEU A 118 -6.66 10.76 1.92
CA LEU A 118 -7.50 9.56 1.96
C LEU A 118 -8.91 9.88 1.45
N SER A 119 -9.34 9.18 0.41
CA SER A 119 -10.74 9.22 -0.06
C SER A 119 -11.56 8.06 0.49
N LEU A 120 -12.76 8.37 0.99
CA LEU A 120 -13.84 7.39 1.21
C LEU A 120 -14.95 7.62 0.18
N GLY A 121 -15.82 6.63 0.00
CA GLY A 121 -16.94 6.74 -0.94
C GLY A 121 -17.86 7.91 -0.60
N VAL A 122 -18.49 8.51 -1.62
CA VAL A 122 -19.31 9.75 -1.49
C VAL A 122 -20.40 9.73 -0.40
N GLY A 123 -20.84 8.55 0.04
CA GLY A 123 -21.81 8.37 1.12
C GLY A 123 -21.20 8.28 2.53
N ALA A 124 -19.88 8.41 2.66
CA ALA A 124 -19.19 8.27 3.93
C ALA A 124 -19.61 9.38 4.93
N PRO A 125 -20.01 9.02 6.16
CA PRO A 125 -20.32 10.02 7.18
C PRO A 125 -19.16 10.99 7.41
N PRO A 126 -19.42 12.31 7.60
CA PRO A 126 -18.36 13.32 7.78
C PRO A 126 -17.43 13.08 8.98
N MET A 127 -17.86 12.28 9.95
CA MET A 127 -17.07 11.92 11.13
C MET A 127 -15.99 10.87 10.86
N LEU A 128 -16.03 10.19 9.72
CA LEU A 128 -15.00 9.23 9.33
C LEU A 128 -13.75 9.97 8.83
N PRO A 129 -12.54 9.43 9.08
CA PRO A 129 -11.29 10.02 8.62
C PRO A 129 -11.23 10.00 7.09
N GLN A 130 -11.34 11.19 6.48
CA GLN A 130 -11.25 11.39 5.03
C GLN A 130 -10.67 12.79 4.74
N GLY A 131 -10.15 12.99 3.53
CA GLY A 131 -9.42 14.19 3.16
C GLY A 131 -7.99 14.14 3.68
N GLU A 132 -7.55 15.21 4.33
CA GLU A 132 -6.20 15.32 4.89
C GLU A 132 -6.10 14.60 6.24
N ILE A 133 -5.31 13.52 6.28
CA ILE A 133 -5.04 12.74 7.49
C ILE A 133 -3.68 13.16 8.03
N PRO A 134 -3.63 13.86 9.19
CA PRO A 134 -2.37 14.29 9.78
C PRO A 134 -1.60 13.09 10.34
N VAL A 135 -0.32 13.04 10.01
CA VAL A 135 0.66 12.08 10.48
C VAL A 135 1.92 12.81 10.90
N SER A 136 2.60 12.30 11.92
CA SER A 136 3.88 12.87 12.37
C SER A 136 4.97 11.82 12.31
N PHE A 137 6.07 12.20 11.66
CA PHE A 137 7.29 11.41 11.59
C PHE A 137 8.47 12.16 12.21
N THR A 138 8.21 13.00 13.21
CA THR A 138 9.28 13.72 13.90
C THR A 138 10.06 12.81 14.84
N ASP A 139 11.37 13.00 14.93
CA ASP A 139 12.21 12.38 15.96
C ASP A 139 12.01 13.05 17.33
N LYS A 140 12.82 12.63 18.31
CA LYS A 140 12.77 13.15 19.68
C LYS A 140 13.09 14.65 19.77
N ASP A 141 13.80 15.18 18.78
CA ASP A 141 14.22 16.57 18.70
C ASP A 141 13.24 17.42 17.86
N GLY A 142 12.17 16.79 17.36
CA GLY A 142 11.13 17.44 16.56
C GLY A 142 11.47 17.56 15.07
N ALA A 143 12.60 17.01 14.62
CA ALA A 143 13.00 17.05 13.22
C ALA A 143 12.37 15.91 12.42
N PHE A 144 12.06 16.14 11.15
CA PHE A 144 11.50 15.09 10.28
C PHE A 144 12.45 13.89 10.18
N ASN A 145 11.93 12.70 10.44
CA ASN A 145 12.66 11.45 10.39
C ASN A 145 12.18 10.60 9.19
N LYS A 146 13.00 10.60 8.14
CA LYS A 146 12.76 9.84 6.91
C LYS A 146 12.60 8.35 7.17
N ASP A 147 13.41 7.77 8.05
CA ASP A 147 13.37 6.33 8.35
C ASP A 147 12.04 5.94 9.01
N LEU A 148 11.47 6.81 9.86
CA LEU A 148 10.16 6.57 10.46
C LEU A 148 9.05 6.61 9.40
N ALA A 149 9.10 7.57 8.48
CA ALA A 149 8.14 7.68 7.39
C ALA A 149 8.22 6.47 6.44
N GLU A 150 9.42 6.07 6.04
CA GLU A 150 9.63 4.88 5.19
C GLU A 150 9.18 3.60 5.88
N ARG A 151 9.48 3.43 7.18
CA ARG A 151 8.99 2.29 7.96
C ARG A 151 7.48 2.29 8.09
N TYR A 152 6.86 3.45 8.25
CA TYR A 152 5.40 3.54 8.28
C TYR A 152 4.79 3.07 6.96
N ILE A 153 5.33 3.51 5.82
CA ILE A 153 4.86 3.07 4.50
C ILE A 153 5.09 1.56 4.29
N GLN A 154 6.32 1.09 4.53
CA GLN A 154 6.71 -0.29 4.24
C GLN A 154 6.13 -1.31 5.22
N ASN A 155 6.10 -0.99 6.51
CA ASN A 155 5.67 -1.95 7.54
C ASN A 155 4.23 -1.69 8.00
N GLY A 156 3.85 -0.41 8.13
CA GLY A 156 2.50 -0.02 8.55
C GLY A 156 1.49 -0.20 7.43
N LEU A 157 1.79 0.32 6.24
CA LEU A 157 0.89 0.24 5.08
C LEU A 157 1.19 -0.96 4.16
N ARG A 158 2.33 -1.64 4.34
CA ARG A 158 2.76 -2.76 3.49
C ARG A 158 2.85 -2.37 2.01
N ARG A 159 3.28 -1.14 1.74
CA ARG A 159 3.50 -0.61 0.39
C ARG A 159 4.97 -0.26 0.20
N SER A 160 5.45 -0.29 -1.04
CA SER A 160 6.69 0.41 -1.38
C SER A 160 6.46 1.92 -1.35
N VAL A 161 7.55 2.70 -1.25
CA VAL A 161 7.49 4.17 -1.29
C VAL A 161 6.90 4.66 -2.62
N GLY A 162 7.26 4.02 -3.74
CA GLY A 162 6.72 4.38 -5.06
C GLY A 162 5.22 4.12 -5.17
N GLU A 163 4.74 2.97 -4.69
CA GLU A 163 3.30 2.66 -4.69
C GLU A 163 2.49 3.61 -3.80
N PHE A 164 3.06 3.99 -2.64
CA PHE A 164 2.44 5.01 -1.80
C PHE A 164 2.40 6.37 -2.52
N ALA A 165 3.49 6.78 -3.17
CA ALA A 165 3.54 8.02 -3.93
C ALA A 165 2.51 8.02 -5.08
N ASP A 166 2.39 6.93 -5.84
CA ASP A 166 1.38 6.78 -6.89
C ASP A 166 -0.05 6.86 -6.34
N ALA A 167 -0.29 6.28 -5.16
CA ALA A 167 -1.58 6.38 -4.49
C ALA A 167 -1.90 7.84 -4.12
N GLN A 168 -0.92 8.58 -3.59
CA GLN A 168 -1.05 10.00 -3.23
C GLN A 168 -1.19 10.92 -4.45
N VAL A 169 -0.53 10.62 -5.58
CA VAL A 169 -0.76 11.32 -6.86
C VAL A 169 -2.23 11.20 -7.27
N ALA A 170 -2.78 10.00 -7.24
CA ALA A 170 -4.17 9.78 -7.61
C ALA A 170 -5.15 10.41 -6.60
N GLU A 171 -4.84 10.41 -5.30
CA GLU A 171 -5.64 11.14 -4.31
C GLU A 171 -5.63 12.66 -4.57
N TYR A 172 -4.45 13.23 -4.83
CA TYR A 172 -4.33 14.65 -5.13
C TYR A 172 -5.13 15.05 -6.36
N LEU A 173 -4.98 14.31 -7.46
CA LEU A 173 -5.73 14.53 -8.69
C LEU A 173 -7.24 14.39 -8.47
N ALA A 174 -7.67 13.42 -7.65
CA ALA A 174 -9.07 13.27 -7.30
C ALA A 174 -9.61 14.46 -6.51
N VAL A 175 -8.83 15.01 -5.57
CA VAL A 175 -9.20 16.22 -4.81
C VAL A 175 -9.38 17.42 -5.74
N GLN A 176 -8.50 17.61 -6.73
CA GLN A 176 -8.63 18.71 -7.71
C GLN A 176 -9.95 18.66 -8.48
N MET A 177 -10.45 17.47 -8.78
CA MET A 177 -11.72 17.30 -9.50
C MET A 177 -12.97 17.44 -8.63
N ARG A 178 -12.83 17.46 -7.30
CA ARG A 178 -13.94 17.67 -6.37
C ARG A 178 -14.18 19.15 -6.04
N GLN A 179 -13.22 20.02 -6.35
CA GLN A 179 -13.30 21.47 -6.18
C GLN A 179 -14.03 22.11 -7.35
#